data_AF-A0A7W0JFL1-F1
#
_entry.id   AF-A0A7W0JFL1-F1
#
_cell.length_a   1.000
_cell.length_b   1.000
_cell.length_c   1.000
_cell.angle_alpha   90.00
_cell.angle_beta   90.00
_cell.angle_gamma   90.00
#
_symmetry.space_group_name_H-M   'P 1'
#
loop_
_entity.id
_entity.type
_entity.pdbx_description
1 polymer ?
#
loop_
_entity_poly.entity_id
_entity_poly.type
_entity_poly.pdbx_seq_one_letter_code
_entity_poly.pdbx_strand_id
1 'polypeptide(L)'
;LRVAAFASDYDSAIPRLAEHFEEGSRAFVLFLGSNVGNFNPDGARDLLVSLRRALRAGDALLVGADLKKDPAALDAAYDDPLGVTAAFNLNLLGRINRELGADFDLRAFRHVGRYNEREGRVEMYVESRRAQTVRIGALDLEVNFAEGERVHTEYSYKYNLEDISGLAARTGFKLARTWLDEGKRFSSNLLVAGD
;
A
#
# COMPACT_ATOMS: atom_id res chain seq x y z
N LEU A 1 -11.45 27.57 -9.69
CA LEU A 1 -11.02 26.20 -9.35
C LEU A 1 -12.27 25.37 -9.11
N ARG A 2 -12.44 24.26 -9.82
CA ARG A 2 -13.51 23.28 -9.57
C ARG A 2 -12.90 22.13 -8.78
N VAL A 3 -13.54 21.72 -7.69
CA VAL A 3 -13.09 20.61 -6.84
C VAL A 3 -14.20 19.56 -6.78
N ALA A 4 -13.85 18.31 -7.06
CA ALA A 4 -14.74 17.16 -6.90
C ALA A 4 -14.05 16.14 -6.00
N ALA A 5 -14.77 15.66 -4.99
CA ALA A 5 -14.28 14.67 -4.04
C ALA A 5 -15.04 13.35 -4.22
N PHE A 6 -14.31 12.24 -4.17
CA PHE A 6 -14.85 10.89 -4.32
C PHE A 6 -14.46 10.06 -3.10
N ALA A 7 -15.47 9.52 -2.41
CA ALA A 7 -15.26 8.59 -1.30
C ALA A 7 -15.49 7.17 -1.83
N SER A 8 -14.40 6.46 -2.13
CA SER A 8 -14.41 5.13 -2.75
C SER A 8 -13.05 4.47 -2.57
N ASP A 9 -13.00 3.14 -2.70
CA ASP A 9 -11.74 2.42 -2.95
C ASP A 9 -11.22 2.68 -4.38
N TYR A 10 -9.96 2.32 -4.62
CA TYR A 10 -9.31 2.51 -5.92
C TYR A 10 -9.93 1.69 -7.04
N ASP A 11 -10.31 0.45 -6.76
CA ASP A 11 -10.85 -0.48 -7.76
C ASP A 11 -12.18 0.02 -8.34
N SER A 12 -13.00 0.68 -7.51
CA SER A 12 -14.26 1.28 -7.92
C SER A 12 -14.09 2.69 -8.49
N ALA A 13 -13.12 3.48 -7.98
CA ALA A 13 -12.93 4.87 -8.39
C ALA A 13 -12.19 5.02 -9.72
N ILE A 14 -11.09 4.28 -9.91
CA ILE A 14 -10.19 4.47 -11.06
C ILE A 14 -10.89 4.27 -12.41
N PRO A 15 -11.71 3.23 -12.62
CA PRO A 15 -12.39 3.03 -13.90
C PRO A 15 -13.30 4.20 -14.30
N ARG A 16 -13.72 5.01 -13.32
CA ARG A 16 -14.65 6.13 -13.50
C ARG A 16 -13.96 7.48 -13.58
N LEU A 17 -12.64 7.55 -13.39
CA LEU A 17 -11.88 8.82 -13.45
C LEU A 17 -12.10 9.58 -14.77
N ALA A 18 -12.18 8.84 -15.88
CA ALA A 18 -12.39 9.42 -17.21
C ALA A 18 -13.72 10.18 -17.35
N GLU A 19 -14.75 9.81 -16.58
CA GLU A 19 -16.06 10.49 -16.55
C GLU A 19 -15.93 11.95 -16.08
N HIS A 20 -14.82 12.28 -15.42
CA HIS A 20 -14.57 13.59 -14.82
C HIS A 20 -13.53 14.43 -15.57
N PHE A 21 -12.93 13.91 -16.64
CA PHE A 21 -11.97 14.65 -17.44
C PHE A 21 -12.67 15.51 -18.48
N GLU A 22 -12.50 16.83 -18.38
CA GLU A 22 -13.01 17.77 -19.36
C GLU A 22 -12.43 17.47 -20.76
N GLU A 23 -13.24 17.65 -21.79
CA GLU A 23 -12.81 17.45 -23.17
C GLU A 23 -11.67 18.43 -23.52
N GLY A 24 -10.62 17.94 -24.18
CA GLY A 24 -9.42 18.73 -24.49
C GLY A 24 -8.46 18.99 -23.31
N SER A 25 -8.81 18.57 -22.08
CA SER A 25 -7.90 18.64 -20.93
C SER A 25 -6.89 17.48 -20.91
N ARG A 26 -5.77 17.69 -20.20
CA ARG A 26 -4.81 16.63 -19.85
C ARG A 26 -4.90 16.32 -18.37
N ALA A 27 -5.05 15.04 -18.04
CA ALA A 27 -5.04 14.58 -16.67
C ALA A 27 -3.60 14.42 -16.15
N PHE A 28 -3.39 14.84 -14.91
CA PHE A 28 -2.16 14.54 -14.17
C PHE A 28 -2.52 13.89 -12.84
N VAL A 29 -2.30 12.59 -12.74
CA VAL A 29 -2.63 11.78 -11.57
C VAL A 29 -1.44 11.73 -10.63
N LEU A 30 -1.69 11.96 -9.34
CA LEU A 30 -0.69 11.86 -8.29
C LEU A 30 -0.96 10.62 -7.44
N PHE A 31 -0.05 9.65 -7.47
CA PHE A 31 -0.09 8.46 -6.63
C PHE A 31 1.17 8.38 -5.76
N LEU A 32 1.11 9.07 -4.63
CA LEU A 32 2.28 9.43 -3.82
C LEU A 32 2.43 8.53 -2.59
N GLY A 33 3.50 8.75 -1.81
CA GLY A 33 3.72 8.11 -0.51
C GLY A 33 4.14 6.64 -0.57
N SER A 34 4.47 6.10 -1.75
CA SER A 34 4.77 4.68 -1.95
C SER A 34 3.61 3.71 -1.67
N ASN A 35 2.37 4.19 -1.80
CA ASN A 35 1.18 3.34 -1.71
C ASN A 35 1.18 2.21 -2.76
N VAL A 36 1.89 2.37 -3.88
CA VAL A 36 2.10 1.29 -4.86
C VAL A 36 2.77 0.07 -4.24
N GLY A 37 3.62 0.27 -3.22
CA GLY A 37 4.28 -0.81 -2.50
C GLY A 37 3.34 -1.61 -1.60
N ASN A 38 2.13 -1.14 -1.32
CA ASN A 38 1.18 -1.89 -0.51
C ASN A 38 0.50 -3.02 -1.31
N PHE A 39 0.73 -3.07 -2.62
CA PHE A 39 0.29 -4.13 -3.49
C PHE A 39 1.44 -5.10 -3.74
N ASN A 40 1.11 -6.39 -3.86
CA ASN A 40 2.06 -7.34 -4.43
C ASN A 40 2.35 -6.99 -5.92
N PRO A 41 3.37 -7.59 -6.56
CA PRO A 41 3.77 -7.20 -7.92
C PRO A 41 2.65 -7.29 -8.95
N ASP A 42 1.77 -8.28 -8.84
CA ASP A 42 0.60 -8.43 -9.72
C ASP A 42 -0.45 -7.34 -9.44
N GLY A 43 -0.77 -7.05 -8.18
CA GLY A 43 -1.70 -6.00 -7.80
C GLY A 43 -1.20 -4.60 -8.19
N ALA A 44 0.11 -4.34 -8.06
CA ALA A 44 0.71 -3.08 -8.50
C ALA A 44 0.61 -2.94 -10.03
N ARG A 45 0.83 -4.04 -10.78
CA ARG A 45 0.60 -4.08 -12.23
C ARG A 45 -0.86 -3.79 -12.55
N ASP A 46 -1.80 -4.46 -11.89
CA ASP A 46 -3.23 -4.37 -12.19
C ASP A 46 -3.78 -2.97 -11.87
N LEU A 47 -3.32 -2.36 -10.78
CA LEU A 47 -3.59 -0.96 -10.44
C LEU A 47 -3.14 -0.01 -11.57
N LEU A 48 -1.90 -0.16 -12.05
CA LEU A 48 -1.37 0.68 -13.12
C LEU A 48 -2.06 0.39 -14.46
N VAL A 49 -2.43 -0.86 -14.77
CA VAL A 49 -3.25 -1.17 -15.95
C VAL A 49 -4.61 -0.47 -15.88
N SER A 50 -5.25 -0.48 -14.70
CA SER A 50 -6.52 0.20 -14.47
C SER A 50 -6.37 1.72 -14.69
N LEU A 51 -5.32 2.34 -14.14
CA LEU A 51 -5.00 3.74 -14.38
C LEU A 51 -4.73 4.02 -15.86
N ARG A 52 -3.94 3.19 -16.54
CA ARG A 52 -3.64 3.35 -17.96
C ARG A 52 -4.91 3.34 -18.81
N ARG A 53 -5.88 2.47 -18.50
CA ARG A 53 -7.17 2.39 -19.21
C ARG A 53 -8.04 3.62 -18.98
N ALA A 54 -7.98 4.21 -17.79
CA ALA A 54 -8.72 5.43 -17.46
C ALA A 54 -8.10 6.70 -18.08
N LEU A 55 -6.79 6.68 -18.37
CA LEU A 55 -6.04 7.82 -18.91
C LEU A 55 -6.00 7.82 -20.45
N ARG A 56 -6.07 9.02 -21.04
CA ARG A 56 -5.90 9.24 -22.49
C ARG A 56 -4.41 9.25 -22.83
N ALA A 57 -4.07 8.97 -24.10
CA ALA A 57 -2.69 9.07 -24.57
C ALA A 57 -2.13 10.48 -24.30
N GLY A 58 -0.94 10.53 -23.68
CA GLY A 58 -0.30 11.78 -23.28
C GLY A 58 -0.76 12.38 -21.95
N ASP A 59 -1.71 11.78 -21.24
CA ASP A 59 -1.93 12.05 -19.82
C ASP A 59 -0.76 11.53 -18.99
N ALA A 60 -0.62 12.04 -17.77
CA ALA A 60 0.52 11.73 -16.92
C ALA A 60 0.12 11.17 -15.55
N LEU A 61 0.99 10.32 -15.01
CA LEU A 61 0.92 9.74 -13.69
C LEU A 61 2.25 9.98 -12.97
N LEU A 62 2.22 10.57 -11.78
CA LEU A 62 3.37 10.66 -10.89
C LEU A 62 3.25 9.59 -9.80
N VAL A 63 4.11 8.57 -9.86
CA VAL A 63 4.17 7.51 -8.85
C VAL A 63 5.36 7.73 -7.93
N GLY A 64 5.09 7.84 -6.63
CA GLY A 64 6.11 7.77 -5.59
C GLY A 64 6.41 6.32 -5.22
N ALA A 65 7.67 5.95 -5.09
CA ALA A 65 8.09 4.62 -4.68
C ALA A 65 9.27 4.69 -3.71
N ASP A 66 9.10 4.04 -2.55
CA ASP A 66 10.16 3.87 -1.56
C ASP A 66 11.16 2.83 -2.06
N LEU A 67 12.45 3.16 -1.98
CA LEU A 67 13.49 2.36 -2.61
C LEU A 67 14.06 1.29 -1.69
N LYS A 68 14.57 0.20 -2.27
CA LYS A 68 15.39 -0.78 -1.53
C LYS A 68 16.61 -0.06 -0.95
N LYS A 69 16.89 -0.29 0.33
CA LYS A 69 17.96 0.36 1.11
C LYS A 69 18.38 -0.55 2.25
N ASP A 70 19.25 -0.05 3.13
CA ASP A 70 19.71 -0.76 4.32
C ASP A 70 18.54 -1.43 5.09
N PRO A 71 18.55 -2.77 5.26
CA PRO A 71 17.53 -3.50 6.00
C PRO A 71 17.26 -2.93 7.39
N ALA A 72 18.30 -2.55 8.13
CA ALA A 72 18.13 -2.03 9.49
C ALA A 72 17.35 -0.71 9.51
N ALA A 73 17.55 0.14 8.50
CA ALA A 73 16.76 1.36 8.33
C ALA A 73 15.30 1.08 7.96
N LEU A 74 15.03 0.02 7.20
CA LEU A 74 13.67 -0.40 6.85
C LEU A 74 12.96 -1.03 8.04
N ASP A 75 13.63 -1.88 8.81
CA ASP A 75 13.09 -2.45 10.04
C ASP A 75 12.75 -1.35 11.04
N ALA A 76 13.68 -0.43 11.31
CA ALA A 76 13.45 0.67 12.25
C ALA A 76 12.34 1.65 11.83
N ALA A 77 12.07 1.76 10.52
CA ALA A 77 10.98 2.60 10.01
C ALA A 77 9.60 1.98 10.20
N TYR A 78 9.52 0.66 10.40
CA TYR A 78 8.25 -0.08 10.57
C TYR A 78 8.11 -0.74 11.94
N ASP A 79 9.16 -0.74 12.76
CA ASP A 79 9.13 -1.12 14.18
C ASP A 79 9.78 -0.01 15.01
N ASP A 80 9.14 1.17 15.01
CA ASP A 80 9.69 2.35 15.66
C ASP A 80 9.67 2.22 17.19
N PRO A 81 10.71 2.72 17.89
CA PRO A 81 10.82 2.58 19.35
C PRO A 81 9.77 3.37 20.13
N LEU A 82 9.07 4.31 19.49
CA LEU A 82 7.97 5.06 20.10
C LEU A 82 6.65 4.25 20.08
N GLY A 83 6.61 3.12 19.37
CA GLY A 83 5.44 2.24 19.28
C GLY A 83 4.30 2.79 18.44
N VAL A 84 4.55 3.80 17.59
CA VAL A 84 3.50 4.44 16.78
C VAL A 84 2.99 3.48 15.71
N THR A 85 3.89 2.78 15.02
CA THR A 85 3.55 1.77 14.00
C THR A 85 2.86 0.56 14.63
N ALA A 86 3.29 0.17 15.82
CA ALA A 86 2.63 -0.89 16.58
C ALA A 86 1.18 -0.52 16.94
N ALA A 87 0.95 0.71 17.41
CA ALA A 87 -0.39 1.22 17.70
C ALA A 87 -1.25 1.31 16.43
N PHE A 88 -0.69 1.77 15.32
CA PHE A 88 -1.35 1.81 14.02
C PHE A 88 -1.80 0.42 13.56
N ASN A 89 -0.92 -0.59 13.64
CA ASN A 89 -1.24 -1.93 13.19
C ASN A 89 -2.29 -2.61 14.11
N LEU A 90 -2.12 -2.53 15.43
CA LEU A 90 -3.08 -3.10 16.39
C LEU A 90 -4.45 -2.39 16.37
N ASN A 91 -4.53 -1.16 15.86
CA ASN A 91 -5.80 -0.46 15.67
C ASN A 91 -6.76 -1.23 14.76
N LEU A 92 -6.28 -2.10 13.84
CA LEU A 92 -7.14 -2.99 13.06
C LEU A 92 -8.04 -3.84 13.96
N LEU A 93 -7.48 -4.42 15.03
CA LEU A 93 -8.25 -5.20 16.02
C LEU A 93 -9.28 -4.33 16.74
N GLY A 94 -8.88 -3.12 17.13
CA GLY A 94 -9.78 -2.15 17.77
C GLY A 94 -10.95 -1.72 16.87
N ARG A 95 -10.71 -1.61 15.56
CA ARG A 95 -11.76 -1.38 14.56
C ARG A 95 -12.70 -2.57 14.46
N ILE A 96 -12.18 -3.79 14.37
CA ILE A 96 -12.99 -5.01 14.30
C ILE A 96 -13.87 -5.15 15.56
N ASN A 97 -13.34 -4.85 16.75
CA ASN A 97 -14.14 -4.80 17.98
C ASN A 97 -15.32 -3.84 17.86
N ARG A 98 -15.05 -2.60 17.43
CA ARG A 98 -16.08 -1.54 17.34
C ARG A 98 -17.09 -1.78 16.23
N GLU A 99 -16.64 -2.21 15.06
CA GLU A 99 -17.44 -2.25 13.83
C GLU A 99 -18.15 -3.59 13.65
N LEU A 100 -17.57 -4.68 14.14
CA LEU A 100 -18.11 -6.04 14.00
C LEU A 100 -18.46 -6.71 15.33
N GLY A 101 -18.39 -5.97 16.45
CA GLY A 101 -18.74 -6.49 17.77
C GLY A 101 -17.83 -7.64 18.22
N ALA A 102 -16.53 -7.52 17.95
CA ALA A 102 -15.54 -8.49 18.40
C ALA A 102 -14.97 -8.16 19.79
N ASP A 103 -14.26 -9.12 20.38
CA ASP A 103 -13.72 -9.04 21.74
C ASP A 103 -12.18 -9.20 21.84
N PHE A 104 -11.44 -8.75 20.81
CA PHE A 104 -9.97 -8.74 20.86
C PHE A 104 -9.44 -7.95 22.08
N ASP A 105 -8.67 -8.59 22.98
CA ASP A 105 -7.83 -7.87 23.95
C ASP A 105 -6.53 -7.45 23.27
N LEU A 106 -6.43 -6.19 22.85
CA LEU A 106 -5.27 -5.65 22.14
C LEU A 106 -3.94 -5.88 22.88
N ARG A 107 -3.95 -6.00 24.22
CA ARG A 107 -2.73 -6.24 25.02
C ARG A 107 -2.22 -7.67 24.90
N ALA A 108 -3.08 -8.59 24.46
CA ALA A 108 -2.75 -9.98 24.18
C ALA A 108 -2.18 -10.17 22.78
N PHE A 109 -1.97 -9.10 22.01
CA PHE A 109 -1.31 -9.11 20.72
C PHE A 109 -0.09 -8.19 20.73
N ARG A 110 0.86 -8.44 19.81
CA ARG A 110 1.96 -7.52 19.52
C ARG A 110 2.11 -7.32 18.03
N HIS A 111 2.60 -6.15 17.67
CA HIS A 111 3.09 -5.88 16.33
C HIS A 111 4.38 -6.65 16.07
N VAL A 112 4.56 -7.13 14.84
CA VAL A 112 5.82 -7.65 14.31
C VAL A 112 6.01 -7.09 12.90
N GLY A 113 6.98 -6.19 12.75
CA GLY A 113 7.45 -5.69 11.46
C GLY A 113 8.78 -6.35 11.09
N ARG A 114 8.95 -6.74 9.83
CA ARG A 114 10.24 -7.24 9.34
C ARG A 114 10.45 -6.93 7.86
N TYR A 115 11.67 -6.60 7.49
CA TYR A 115 12.09 -6.53 6.11
C TYR A 115 12.48 -7.92 5.60
N ASN A 116 11.75 -8.40 4.60
CA ASN A 116 12.08 -9.59 3.85
C ASN A 116 12.91 -9.19 2.63
N GLU A 117 14.23 -9.24 2.77
CA GLU A 117 15.17 -8.82 1.74
C GLU A 117 15.04 -9.62 0.44
N ARG A 118 14.76 -10.93 0.54
CA ARG A 118 14.57 -11.80 -0.63
C ARG A 118 13.40 -11.35 -1.50
N GLU A 119 12.30 -10.97 -0.85
CA GLU A 119 11.09 -10.49 -1.54
C GLU A 119 11.11 -8.97 -1.77
N GLY A 120 12.09 -8.25 -1.20
CA GLY A 120 12.23 -6.80 -1.31
C GLY A 120 11.07 -6.02 -0.68
N ARG A 121 10.51 -6.50 0.44
CA ARG A 121 9.33 -5.89 1.06
C ARG A 121 9.39 -5.92 2.58
N VAL A 122 8.79 -4.94 3.23
CA VAL A 122 8.42 -5.05 4.64
C VAL A 122 7.14 -5.87 4.75
N GLU A 123 7.06 -6.72 5.76
CA GLU A 123 5.90 -7.51 6.12
C GLU A 123 5.50 -7.14 7.54
N MET A 124 4.22 -6.80 7.72
CA MET A 124 3.67 -6.48 9.04
C MET A 124 2.67 -7.53 9.47
N TYR A 125 2.79 -7.92 10.73
CA TYR A 125 1.93 -8.92 11.37
C TYR A 125 1.41 -8.42 12.70
N VAL A 126 0.27 -9.00 13.07
CA VAL A 126 -0.22 -9.04 14.44
C VAL A 126 0.04 -10.46 14.95
N GLU A 127 0.74 -10.57 16.07
CA GLU A 127 1.12 -11.84 16.68
C GLU A 127 0.43 -12.01 18.03
N SER A 128 -0.20 -13.17 18.23
CA SER A 128 -0.83 -13.52 19.51
C SER A 128 0.23 -13.82 20.56
N ARG A 129 0.11 -13.21 21.75
CA ARG A 129 1.04 -13.41 22.87
C ARG A 129 0.73 -14.66 23.70
N ARG A 130 -0.43 -15.28 23.49
CA ARG A 130 -0.91 -16.46 24.23
C ARG A 130 -1.94 -17.22 23.40
N ALA A 131 -2.21 -18.47 23.77
CA ALA A 131 -3.40 -19.14 23.26
C ALA A 131 -4.67 -18.40 23.72
N GLN A 132 -5.55 -18.06 22.79
CA GLN A 132 -6.80 -17.33 23.08
C GLN A 132 -7.84 -17.54 21.98
N THR A 133 -9.11 -17.39 22.33
CA THR A 133 -10.23 -17.39 21.39
C THR A 133 -10.81 -15.99 21.34
N VAL A 134 -11.11 -15.53 20.13
CA VAL A 134 -11.78 -14.25 19.87
C VAL A 134 -13.10 -14.52 19.18
N ARG A 135 -14.18 -13.93 19.69
CA ARG A 135 -15.50 -13.99 19.09
C ARG A 135 -15.74 -12.71 18.29
N ILE A 136 -16.27 -12.85 17.07
CA ILE A 136 -16.68 -11.74 16.20
C ILE A 136 -18.20 -11.80 16.07
N GLY A 137 -18.90 -11.03 16.89
CA GLY A 137 -20.35 -11.15 17.08
C GLY A 137 -21.16 -10.95 15.79
N ALA A 138 -20.82 -9.95 14.98
CA ALA A 138 -21.54 -9.65 13.74
C ALA A 138 -21.44 -10.75 12.67
N LEU A 139 -20.47 -11.66 12.80
CA LEU A 139 -20.25 -12.77 11.87
C LEU A 139 -20.61 -14.14 12.46
N ASP A 140 -21.04 -14.19 13.73
CA ASP A 140 -21.17 -15.43 14.51
C ASP A 140 -19.94 -16.36 14.37
N LEU A 141 -18.75 -15.75 14.43
CA LEU A 141 -17.48 -16.43 14.17
C LEU A 141 -16.64 -16.48 15.44
N GLU A 142 -16.06 -17.63 15.72
CA GLU A 142 -15.00 -17.79 16.73
C GLU A 142 -13.69 -18.15 16.05
N VAL A 143 -12.63 -17.43 16.41
CA VAL A 143 -11.29 -17.62 15.88
C VAL A 143 -10.36 -17.99 17.02
N ASN A 144 -9.70 -19.14 16.89
CA ASN A 144 -8.71 -19.60 17.84
C ASN A 144 -7.33 -19.15 17.37
N PHE A 145 -6.56 -18.57 18.28
CA PHE A 145 -5.17 -18.22 18.09
C PHE A 145 -4.30 -19.06 19.00
N ALA A 146 -3.26 -19.70 18.46
CA ALA A 146 -2.17 -20.25 19.25
C ALA A 146 -1.25 -19.13 19.78
N GLU A 147 -0.45 -19.43 20.81
CA GLU A 147 0.65 -18.56 21.20
C GLU A 147 1.67 -18.46 20.07
N GLY A 148 2.08 -17.22 19.74
CA GLY A 148 3.01 -16.96 18.64
C GLY A 148 2.39 -17.03 17.24
N GLU A 149 1.08 -17.29 17.13
CA GLU A 149 0.40 -17.27 15.82
C GLU A 149 0.36 -15.86 15.25
N ARG A 150 0.66 -15.74 13.95
CA ARG A 150 0.77 -14.46 13.24
C ARG A 150 -0.31 -14.33 12.17
N VAL A 151 -0.98 -13.19 12.18
CA VAL A 151 -1.87 -12.74 11.10
C VAL A 151 -1.14 -11.67 10.30
N HIS A 152 -0.99 -11.90 9.00
CA HIS A 152 -0.45 -10.89 8.09
C HIS A 152 -1.43 -9.72 7.96
N THR A 153 -0.91 -8.51 8.02
CA THR A 153 -1.71 -7.27 7.98
C THR A 153 -1.38 -6.38 6.79
N GLU A 154 -0.10 -6.26 6.41
CA GLU A 154 0.31 -5.37 5.32
C GLU A 154 1.65 -5.80 4.73
N TYR A 155 1.77 -5.63 3.41
CA TYR A 155 3.05 -5.61 2.71
C TYR A 155 3.43 -4.16 2.42
N SER A 156 4.73 -3.86 2.41
CA SER A 156 5.26 -2.64 1.82
C SER A 156 6.50 -2.96 0.98
N TYR A 157 6.27 -3.23 -0.30
CA TYR A 157 7.29 -3.47 -1.30
C TYR A 157 8.15 -2.22 -1.52
N LYS A 158 9.46 -2.48 -1.60
CA LYS A 158 10.49 -1.50 -1.90
C LYS A 158 11.01 -1.77 -3.29
N TYR A 159 11.28 -0.71 -4.04
CA TYR A 159 11.60 -0.82 -5.46
C TYR A 159 13.07 -0.48 -5.72
N ASN A 160 13.63 -1.03 -6.79
CA ASN A 160 14.75 -0.39 -7.48
C ASN A 160 14.25 0.31 -8.76
N LEU A 161 15.15 0.98 -9.48
CA LEU A 161 14.77 1.75 -10.67
C LEU A 161 14.33 0.83 -11.83
N GLU A 162 14.92 -0.36 -11.91
CA GLU A 162 14.61 -1.40 -12.87
C GLU A 162 13.19 -1.95 -12.66
N ASP A 163 12.79 -2.16 -11.40
CA ASP A 163 11.45 -2.59 -11.01
C ASP A 163 10.40 -1.58 -11.49
N ILE A 164 10.65 -0.28 -11.28
CA ILE A 164 9.76 0.82 -11.66
C ILE A 164 9.64 0.96 -13.18
N SER A 165 10.79 1.00 -13.87
CA SER A 165 10.81 1.09 -15.33
C SER A 165 10.14 -0.11 -16.00
N GLY A 166 10.39 -1.32 -15.48
CA GLY A 166 9.75 -2.55 -15.93
C GLY A 166 8.23 -2.55 -15.65
N LEU A 167 7.81 -2.08 -14.48
CA LEU A 167 6.40 -1.92 -14.15
C LEU A 167 5.70 -0.93 -15.10
N ALA A 168 6.30 0.23 -15.38
CA ALA A 168 5.77 1.20 -16.33
C ALA A 168 5.61 0.57 -17.74
N ALA A 169 6.67 -0.06 -18.26
CA ALA A 169 6.67 -0.65 -19.59
C ALA A 169 5.60 -1.74 -19.77
N ARG A 170 5.42 -2.61 -18.76
CA ARG A 170 4.42 -3.70 -18.82
C ARG A 170 2.97 -3.23 -18.66
N THR A 171 2.76 -1.98 -18.26
CA THR A 171 1.42 -1.43 -17.96
C THR A 171 0.97 -0.38 -18.97
N GLY A 172 1.69 -0.23 -20.09
CA GLY A 172 1.34 0.69 -21.17
C GLY A 172 1.73 2.15 -20.87
N PHE A 173 2.60 2.37 -19.89
CA PHE A 173 3.20 3.67 -19.60
C PHE A 173 4.63 3.76 -20.12
N LYS A 174 5.02 4.97 -20.52
CA LYS A 174 6.41 5.34 -20.77
C LYS A 174 6.96 6.08 -19.55
N LEU A 175 8.04 5.59 -18.96
CA LEU A 175 8.78 6.33 -17.93
C LEU A 175 9.49 7.52 -18.59
N ALA A 176 9.03 8.73 -18.29
CA ALA A 176 9.55 9.97 -18.87
C ALA A 176 10.68 10.58 -18.03
N ARG A 177 10.56 10.53 -16.70
CA ARG A 177 11.57 11.06 -15.78
C ARG A 177 11.46 10.42 -14.39
N THR A 178 12.60 10.28 -13.73
CA THR A 178 12.69 9.90 -12.31
C THR A 178 13.46 10.97 -11.56
N TRP A 179 12.96 11.36 -10.40
CA TRP A 179 13.66 12.19 -9.42
C TRP A 179 13.94 11.37 -8.16
N LEU A 180 15.09 11.59 -7.55
CA LEU A 180 15.51 10.96 -6.31
C LEU A 180 15.70 12.04 -5.25
N ASP A 181 15.44 11.70 -4.00
CA ASP A 181 15.94 12.51 -2.88
C ASP A 181 17.48 12.44 -2.80
N GLU A 182 18.09 13.34 -2.04
CA GLU A 182 19.56 13.40 -1.87
C GLU A 182 20.14 12.06 -1.39
N GLY A 183 19.40 11.34 -0.53
CA GLY A 183 19.79 10.04 -0.02
C GLY A 183 19.52 8.87 -0.97
N LYS A 184 18.88 9.11 -2.12
CA LYS A 184 18.44 8.07 -3.08
C LYS A 184 17.63 6.94 -2.40
N ARG A 185 16.81 7.32 -1.44
CA ARG A 185 15.96 6.45 -0.62
C ARG A 185 14.52 6.39 -1.12
N PHE A 186 14.09 7.38 -1.89
CA PHE A 186 12.77 7.49 -2.47
C PHE A 186 12.86 7.99 -3.91
N SER A 187 11.96 7.51 -4.77
CA SER A 187 11.85 7.98 -6.14
C SER A 187 10.46 8.54 -6.44
N SER A 188 10.42 9.65 -7.16
CA SER A 188 9.21 10.15 -7.82
C SER A 188 9.35 9.91 -9.32
N ASN A 189 8.37 9.26 -9.93
CA ASN A 189 8.49 8.73 -11.29
C ASN A 189 7.34 9.27 -12.13
N LEU A 190 7.67 10.07 -13.15
CA LEU A 190 6.73 10.59 -14.12
C LEU A 190 6.55 9.56 -15.23
N LEU A 191 5.36 8.99 -15.29
CA LEU A 191 4.90 8.06 -16.30
C LEU A 191 3.95 8.81 -17.23
N VAL A 192 4.11 8.63 -18.53
CA VAL A 192 3.20 9.17 -19.55
C VAL A 192 2.41 8.01 -20.14
N ALA A 193 1.09 8.13 -20.18
CA ALA A 193 0.22 7.16 -20.81
C ALA A 193 0.61 7.05 -22.29
N GLY A 194 1.02 5.86 -22.72
CA GLY A 194 1.35 5.58 -24.11
C GLY A 194 0.13 5.69 -25.02
N ASP A 195 0.34 5.44 -26.31
CA ASP A 195 -0.77 5.24 -27.26
C ASP A 195 -1.55 3.95 -26.96
#